data_AF-A0A7S1R2S2-F1
#
_entry.id   AF-A0A7S1R2S2-F1
#
_cell.length_a   1.000
_cell.length_b   1.000
_cell.length_c   1.000
_cell.angle_alpha   90.00
_cell.angle_beta   90.00
_cell.angle_gamma   90.00
#
_symmetry.space_group_name_H-M   'P 1'
#
loop_
_entity.id
_entity.type
_entity.pdbx_description
1 polymer ?
#
loop_
_entity_poly.entity_id
_entity_poly.type
_entity_poly.pdbx_seq_one_letter_code
_entity_poly.pdbx_strand_id
1 'polypeptide(L)'
;KKVTVSVLYCVLVQRPYMPPPTRDLKAEQLQKLRANEKTVLESIATYEDKIHWAEEGLRAEGVTEDQRAAHQATLQDAKERLAGERAKLEDIRNDIERVAAA
;
A
#
# COMPACT_ATOMS: atom_id res chain seq x y z
N LYS A 1 53.10 -35.46 -31.72
CA LYS A 1 51.95 -35.29 -32.66
C LYS A 1 50.82 -36.20 -32.20
N LYS A 2 49.55 -35.75 -32.34
CA LYS A 2 48.28 -36.25 -31.76
C LYS A 2 47.95 -35.57 -30.41
N VAL A 3 47.52 -34.31 -30.44
CA VAL A 3 46.16 -33.79 -30.73
C VAL A 3 45.15 -34.24 -29.68
N THR A 4 44.95 -33.30 -28.77
CA THR A 4 43.94 -33.14 -27.73
C THR A 4 42.53 -33.35 -28.25
N VAL A 5 41.87 -34.41 -27.78
CA VAL A 5 40.41 -34.62 -27.84
C VAL A 5 40.11 -35.26 -26.49
N SER A 6 39.62 -34.55 -25.48
CA SER A 6 38.22 -34.17 -25.35
C SER A 6 38.09 -33.11 -24.25
N VAL A 7 38.46 -31.87 -24.55
CA VAL A 7 37.98 -30.70 -23.81
C VAL A 7 37.15 -29.88 -24.78
N LEU A 8 36.15 -30.53 -25.38
CA LEU A 8 35.26 -29.90 -26.34
C LEU A 8 33.84 -30.43 -26.17
N TYR A 9 33.37 -30.58 -24.94
CA TYR A 9 31.94 -30.84 -24.70
C TYR A 9 31.50 -30.53 -23.27
N CYS A 10 31.75 -29.32 -22.77
CA CYS A 10 31.00 -28.81 -21.61
C CYS A 10 31.08 -27.28 -21.45
N VAL A 11 31.14 -26.55 -22.56
CA VAL A 11 30.85 -25.11 -22.56
C VAL A 11 29.66 -24.87 -23.47
N LEU A 12 28.62 -25.69 -23.32
CA LEU A 12 27.28 -25.21 -23.59
C LEU A 12 27.00 -24.22 -22.46
N VAL A 13 27.26 -22.97 -22.80
CA VAL A 13 26.86 -21.77 -22.07
C VAL A 13 25.38 -21.92 -21.71
N GLN A 14 25.10 -22.53 -20.57
CA GLN A 14 23.85 -22.31 -19.86
C GLN A 14 23.94 -20.87 -19.35
N ARG A 15 23.71 -19.90 -20.24
CA ARG A 15 23.23 -18.61 -19.75
C ARG A 15 21.97 -18.95 -18.96
N PRO A 16 21.88 -18.61 -17.66
CA PRO A 16 20.61 -18.71 -16.98
C PRO A 16 19.62 -17.90 -17.82
N TYR A 17 18.53 -18.55 -18.22
CA TYR A 17 17.41 -17.84 -18.82
C TYR A 17 16.96 -16.81 -17.79
N MET A 18 17.37 -15.56 -17.98
CA MET A 18 16.76 -14.43 -17.29
C MET A 18 15.40 -14.25 -17.98
N PRO A 19 14.28 -14.42 -17.27
CA PRO A 19 13.02 -13.95 -17.81
C PRO A 19 13.17 -12.46 -18.18
N PRO A 20 12.52 -11.98 -19.25
CA PRO A 20 12.60 -10.58 -19.61
C PRO A 20 12.20 -9.73 -18.39
N PRO A 21 12.99 -8.70 -18.03
CA PRO A 21 12.84 -7.96 -16.77
C PRO A 21 11.48 -7.25 -16.62
N THR A 22 10.70 -7.16 -17.68
CA THR A 22 9.42 -6.46 -17.71
C THR A 22 8.31 -7.15 -16.91
N ARG A 23 8.27 -8.48 -16.87
CA ARG A 23 7.22 -9.20 -16.13
C ARG A 23 7.39 -9.08 -14.62
N ASP A 24 8.65 -9.15 -14.16
CA ASP A 24 8.97 -9.01 -12.74
C ASP A 24 8.81 -7.55 -12.27
N LEU A 25 9.15 -6.57 -13.11
CA LEU A 25 8.95 -5.15 -12.78
C LEU A 25 7.47 -4.78 -12.64
N LYS A 26 6.59 -5.27 -13.53
CA LYS A 26 5.14 -5.05 -13.41
C LYS A 26 4.57 -5.71 -12.16
N ALA A 27 4.97 -6.95 -11.87
CA ALA A 27 4.55 -7.67 -10.68
C ALA A 27 5.03 -6.98 -9.39
N GLU A 28 6.27 -6.51 -9.36
CA GLU A 28 6.86 -5.77 -8.24
C GLU A 28 6.14 -4.42 -8.03
N GLN A 29 5.85 -3.69 -9.11
CA GLN A 29 5.08 -2.45 -9.02
C GLN A 29 3.67 -2.69 -8.48
N LEU A 30 2.96 -3.71 -8.99
CA LEU A 30 1.63 -4.06 -8.51
C LEU A 30 1.67 -4.48 -7.03
N GLN A 31 2.69 -5.23 -6.63
CA GLN A 31 2.89 -5.63 -5.23
C GLN A 31 3.09 -4.40 -4.33
N LYS A 32 3.91 -3.43 -4.74
CA LYS A 32 4.12 -2.17 -4.00
C LYS A 32 2.82 -1.37 -3.88
N LEU A 33 2.06 -1.26 -4.97
CA LEU A 33 0.76 -0.56 -4.93
C LEU A 33 -0.24 -1.25 -4.01
N ARG A 34 -0.32 -2.59 -4.01
CA ARG A 34 -1.17 -3.35 -3.10
C ARG A 34 -0.73 -3.24 -1.63
N ALA A 35 0.56 -3.16 -1.37
CA ALA A 35 1.07 -2.89 -0.03
C ALA A 35 0.66 -1.49 0.44
N ASN A 36 0.78 -0.48 -0.43
CA ASN A 36 0.33 0.88 -0.13
C ASN A 36 -1.19 0.95 0.10
N GLU A 37 -1.98 0.26 -0.73
CA GLU A 37 -3.44 0.13 -0.55
C GLU A 37 -3.77 -0.40 0.85
N LYS A 38 -3.08 -1.47 1.28
CA LYS A 38 -3.25 -2.05 2.62
C LYS A 38 -2.93 -1.04 3.73
N THR A 39 -1.81 -0.32 3.63
CA THR A 39 -1.42 0.69 4.63
C THR A 39 -2.44 1.83 4.72
N VAL A 40 -2.96 2.30 3.57
CA VAL A 40 -4.00 3.34 3.56
C VAL A 40 -5.30 2.81 4.17
N LEU A 41 -5.69 1.57 3.90
CA LEU A 41 -6.86 0.94 4.54
C LEU A 41 -6.69 0.82 6.07
N GLU A 42 -5.50 0.45 6.55
CA GLU A 42 -5.19 0.43 7.99
C GLU A 42 -5.28 1.84 8.61
N SER A 43 -4.83 2.87 7.89
CA SER A 43 -4.99 4.26 8.31
C SER A 43 -6.46 4.70 8.33
N ILE A 44 -7.25 4.31 7.33
CA ILE A 44 -8.69 4.59 7.26
C ILE A 44 -9.39 4.01 8.49
N ALA A 45 -9.15 2.73 8.79
CA ALA A 45 -9.72 2.06 9.96
C ALA A 45 -9.35 2.81 11.26
N THR A 46 -8.10 3.25 11.39
CA THR A 46 -7.64 4.04 12.54
C THR A 46 -8.40 5.36 12.68
N TYR A 47 -8.68 6.07 11.58
CA TYR A 47 -9.44 7.32 11.64
C TYR A 47 -10.94 7.08 11.88
N GLU A 48 -11.50 5.99 11.37
CA GLU A 48 -12.88 5.58 11.68
C GLU A 48 -13.04 5.28 13.18
N ASP A 49 -12.08 4.59 13.79
CA ASP A 49 -12.05 4.37 15.24
C ASP A 49 -11.93 5.68 16.02
N LYS A 50 -11.05 6.59 15.60
CA LYS A 50 -10.92 7.92 16.24
C LYS A 50 -12.22 8.72 16.18
N ILE A 51 -12.91 8.68 15.04
CA ILE A 51 -14.21 9.32 14.86
C ILE A 51 -15.22 8.69 15.82
N HIS A 52 -15.26 7.36 15.89
CA HIS A 52 -16.16 6.64 16.78
C HIS A 52 -15.96 7.07 18.24
N TRP A 53 -14.73 7.02 18.75
CA TRP A 53 -14.42 7.41 20.13
C TRP A 53 -14.68 8.90 20.41
N ALA A 54 -14.42 9.77 19.44
CA ALA A 54 -14.72 11.20 19.58
C ALA A 54 -16.24 11.45 19.64
N GLU A 55 -17.04 10.74 18.82
CA GLU A 55 -18.49 10.82 18.86
C GLU A 55 -19.08 10.24 20.15
N GLU A 56 -18.51 9.14 20.67
CA GLU A 56 -18.88 8.61 21.98
C GLU A 56 -18.53 9.58 23.11
N GLY A 57 -17.34 10.17 23.07
CA GLY A 57 -16.93 11.21 24.02
C GLY A 57 -17.89 12.42 24.01
N LEU A 58 -18.41 12.82 22.86
CA LEU A 58 -19.42 13.90 22.78
C LEU A 58 -20.78 13.52 23.37
N ARG A 59 -21.12 12.22 23.38
CA ARG A 59 -22.39 11.69 23.92
C ARG A 59 -22.31 11.36 25.40
N ALA A 60 -21.12 11.26 25.98
CA ALA A 60 -20.94 10.93 27.38
C ALA A 60 -21.55 12.00 28.30
N GLU A 61 -22.30 11.54 29.30
CA GLU A 61 -22.86 12.41 30.34
C GLU A 61 -21.75 12.94 31.25
N GLY A 62 -21.85 14.20 31.68
CA GLY A 62 -20.86 14.82 32.58
C GLY A 62 -19.60 15.35 31.90
N VAL A 63 -19.53 15.35 30.57
CA VAL A 63 -18.45 15.98 29.80
C VAL A 63 -18.47 17.49 29.97
N THR A 64 -17.32 18.06 30.29
CA THR A 64 -17.13 19.51 30.40
C THR A 64 -17.12 20.17 29.03
N GLU A 65 -17.30 21.49 29.00
CA GLU A 65 -17.27 22.25 27.74
C GLU A 65 -15.89 22.18 27.04
N ASP A 66 -14.81 22.20 27.82
CA ASP A 66 -13.44 22.01 27.30
C ASP A 66 -13.24 20.62 26.68
N GLN A 67 -13.76 19.58 27.34
CA GLN A 67 -13.70 18.20 26.81
C GLN A 67 -14.54 18.07 25.54
N ARG A 68 -15.73 18.69 25.51
CA ARG A 68 -16.58 18.72 24.32
C ARG A 68 -15.88 19.42 23.15
N ALA A 69 -15.22 20.55 23.39
CA ALA A 69 -14.44 21.26 22.37
C ALA A 69 -13.28 20.40 21.86
N ALA A 70 -12.57 19.70 22.75
CA ALA A 70 -11.48 18.79 22.37
C ALA A 70 -11.98 17.60 21.52
N HIS A 71 -13.11 16.99 21.90
CA HIS A 71 -13.72 15.92 21.11
C HIS A 71 -14.23 16.42 19.75
N GLN A 72 -14.82 17.62 19.67
CA GLN A 72 -15.23 18.22 18.40
C GLN A 72 -14.04 18.51 17.48
N ALA A 73 -12.95 19.08 18.01
CA ALA A 73 -11.73 19.32 17.25
C ALA A 73 -11.12 18.00 16.73
N THR A 74 -11.06 16.98 17.58
CA THR A 74 -10.58 15.64 17.20
C THR A 74 -11.47 15.02 16.12
N LEU A 75 -12.79 15.14 16.26
CA LEU A 75 -13.76 14.64 15.29
C LEU A 75 -13.59 15.31 13.93
N GLN A 76 -13.40 16.62 13.91
CA GLN A 76 -13.21 17.39 12.68
C GLN A 76 -11.89 17.02 11.99
N ASP A 77 -10.77 17.00 12.73
CA ASP A 77 -9.47 16.59 12.18
C ASP A 77 -9.52 15.16 11.65
N ALA A 78 -10.07 14.21 12.43
CA ALA A 78 -10.17 12.82 12.00
C ALA A 78 -11.04 12.65 10.74
N LYS A 79 -12.13 13.42 10.61
CA LYS A 79 -12.98 13.42 9.39
C LYS A 79 -12.24 13.97 8.18
N GLU A 80 -11.50 15.07 8.33
CA GLU A 80 -10.70 15.64 7.25
C GLU A 80 -9.59 14.69 6.80
N ARG A 81 -8.86 14.10 7.77
CA ARG A 81 -7.82 13.10 7.49
C ARG A 81 -8.39 11.86 6.83
N LEU A 82 -9.53 11.36 7.29
CA LEU A 82 -10.22 10.22 6.68
C LEU A 82 -10.60 10.51 5.21
N ALA A 83 -11.10 11.70 4.92
CA ALA A 83 -11.41 12.10 3.54
C ALA A 83 -10.14 12.10 2.67
N GLY A 84 -9.03 12.63 3.19
CA GLY A 84 -7.73 12.59 2.52
C GLY A 84 -7.21 11.17 2.27
N GLU A 85 -7.30 10.28 3.26
CA GLU A 85 -6.89 8.86 3.09
C GLU A 85 -7.79 8.13 2.08
N ARG A 86 -9.09 8.42 2.05
CA ARG A 86 -10.01 7.85 1.05
C ARG A 86 -9.67 8.32 -0.36
N ALA A 87 -9.30 9.59 -0.55
CA ALA A 87 -8.84 10.09 -1.84
C ALA A 87 -7.54 9.38 -2.30
N LYS A 88 -6.56 9.23 -1.39
CA LYS A 88 -5.33 8.47 -1.69
C LYS A 88 -5.63 7.01 -2.05
N LEU A 89 -6.58 6.38 -1.38
CA LEU A 89 -6.99 5.01 -1.67
C LEU A 89 -7.55 4.89 -3.10
N GLU A 90 -8.37 5.85 -3.51
CA GLU A 90 -8.91 5.93 -4.86
C GLU A 90 -7.79 6.08 -5.90
N ASP A 91 -6.85 7.01 -5.68
CA ASP A 91 -5.69 7.20 -6.55
C ASP A 91 -4.85 5.92 -6.70
N ILE A 92 -4.56 5.24 -5.58
CA ILE A 92 -3.82 3.97 -5.58
C ILE A 92 -4.57 2.88 -6.36
N ARG A 93 -5.90 2.80 -6.20
CA ARG A 93 -6.71 1.83 -6.95
C ARG A 93 -6.70 2.11 -8.45
N ASN A 94 -6.84 3.37 -8.85
CA ASN A 94 -6.73 3.79 -10.24
C ASN A 94 -5.35 3.44 -10.81
N ASP A 95 -4.28 3.63 -10.04
CA ASP A 95 -2.91 3.24 -10.42
C ASP A 95 -2.76 1.72 -10.57
N ILE A 96 -3.34 0.93 -9.66
CA ILE A 96 -3.36 -0.54 -9.76
C ILE A 96 -4.06 -0.98 -11.04
N GLU A 97 -5.24 -0.43 -11.34
CA GLU A 97 -6.00 -0.75 -12.55
C GLU A 97 -5.20 -0.40 -13.81
N ARG A 98 -4.58 0.78 -13.84
CA ARG A 98 -3.74 1.23 -14.95
C ARG A 98 -2.54 0.30 -15.18
N VAL A 99 -1.83 -0.08 -14.11
CA VAL A 99 -0.69 -1.01 -14.19
C VAL A 99 -1.15 -2.40 -14.59
N ALA A 100 -2.27 -2.88 -14.05
CA ALA A 100 -2.82 -4.20 -14.38
C ALA A 100 -3.21 -4.30 -15.87
N ALA A 101 -3.74 -3.22 -16.46
CA ALA A 101 -4.16 -3.16 -17.86
C ALA A 101 -3.01 -2.97 -18.89
N ALA A 102 -1.84 -2.47 -18.46
CA ALA A 102 -0.68 -2.19 -19.32
C ALA A 102 0.13 -3.44 -19.71
#